data_AF-A0A0P9DCP8-F1
#
_entry.id   AF-A0A0P9DCP8-F1
#
_cell.length_a   1.000
_cell.length_b   1.000
_cell.length_c   1.000
_cell.angle_alpha   90.00
_cell.angle_beta   90.00
_cell.angle_gamma   90.00
#
_symmetry.space_group_name_H-M   'P 1'
#
loop_
_entity.id
_entity.type
_entity.pdbx_description
1 polymer ?
#
loop_
_entity_poly.entity_id
_entity_poly.type
_entity_poly.pdbx_seq_one_letter_code
_entity_poly.pdbx_strand_id
1 'polypeptide(L)'
;MAEVVSTSLEPFSQAVLDSMNQHIAVIDHTGTILIVNAAWRQFARANGLESDAALQAVGIGVNYLEVCRASALQGWEEASAAYGGICSILSGERGTFTMEYPCHGPHEQGWFLMTVSPLTAPPGGAVIIHTDITARRLAEIALAEREMQLAGIVETAMDAIITVNHDQQIVGWNAAAARMF
;
A
#
# COMPACT_ATOMS: atom_id res chain seq x y z
N MET A 1 0.90 -48.64 5.22
CA MET A 1 1.47 -48.09 3.98
C MET A 1 1.35 -46.58 4.03
N ALA A 2 2.34 -45.94 4.64
CA ALA A 2 2.50 -44.49 4.65
C ALA A 2 3.25 -44.03 3.38
N GLU A 3 3.27 -42.71 3.14
CA GLU A 3 3.97 -41.97 2.05
C GLU A 3 3.26 -42.03 0.67
N VAL A 4 2.99 -40.95 -0.08
CA VAL A 4 3.73 -39.71 -0.38
C VAL A 4 2.74 -38.67 -0.97
N VAL A 5 2.51 -37.47 -0.38
CA VAL A 5 1.86 -36.34 -1.10
C VAL A 5 2.36 -34.93 -0.71
N SER A 6 2.97 -34.69 0.46
CA SER A 6 3.07 -33.29 0.95
C SER A 6 4.28 -32.45 0.51
N THR A 7 5.31 -33.01 -0.15
CA THR A 7 6.60 -32.29 -0.32
C THR A 7 6.75 -31.48 -1.62
N SER A 8 5.75 -31.44 -2.53
CA SER A 8 5.93 -30.89 -3.89
C SER A 8 5.28 -29.52 -4.16
N LEU A 9 4.59 -28.90 -3.21
CA LEU A 9 3.89 -27.61 -3.40
C LEU A 9 4.62 -26.40 -2.81
N GLU A 10 5.43 -26.59 -1.77
CA GLU A 10 6.17 -25.49 -1.12
C GLU A 10 7.15 -24.78 -2.08
N PRO A 11 7.96 -25.48 -2.90
CA PRO A 11 8.88 -24.81 -3.82
C PRO A 11 8.14 -24.01 -4.90
N PHE A 12 6.97 -24.49 -5.33
CA PHE A 12 6.15 -23.81 -6.34
C PHE A 12 5.50 -22.55 -5.77
N SER A 13 4.86 -22.64 -4.60
CA SER A 13 4.25 -21.47 -3.93
C SER A 13 5.29 -20.39 -3.64
N GLN A 14 6.48 -20.77 -3.18
CA GLN A 14 7.57 -19.83 -2.96
C GLN A 14 8.04 -19.18 -4.27
N ALA A 15 8.18 -19.96 -5.36
CA ALA A 15 8.57 -19.43 -6.66
C ALA A 15 7.54 -18.44 -7.23
N VAL A 16 6.24 -18.71 -7.03
CA VAL A 16 5.16 -17.78 -7.41
C VAL A 16 5.29 -16.47 -6.63
N LEU A 17 5.45 -16.52 -5.31
CA LEU A 17 5.62 -15.33 -4.48
C LEU A 17 6.89 -14.54 -4.85
N ASP A 18 8.01 -15.24 -5.09
CA ASP A 18 9.29 -14.65 -5.44
C ASP A 18 9.30 -14.01 -6.84
N SER A 19 8.37 -14.39 -7.72
CA SER A 19 8.20 -13.77 -9.04
C SER A 19 7.47 -12.42 -9.00
N MET A 20 6.88 -12.06 -7.85
CA MET A 20 6.16 -10.80 -7.67
C MET A 20 7.09 -9.70 -7.16
N ASN A 21 6.92 -8.49 -7.70
CA ASN A 21 7.70 -7.31 -7.29
C ASN A 21 7.15 -6.63 -6.03
N GLN A 22 5.96 -7.01 -5.58
CA GLN A 22 5.35 -6.49 -4.35
C GLN A 22 6.03 -7.11 -3.13
N HIS A 23 6.10 -6.39 -2.02
CA HIS A 23 6.64 -6.96 -0.79
C HIS A 23 5.55 -7.78 -0.10
N ILE A 24 5.73 -9.10 -0.02
CA ILE A 24 4.72 -10.01 0.51
C ILE A 24 5.23 -10.72 1.76
N ALA A 25 4.40 -10.74 2.80
CA ALA A 25 4.57 -11.54 4.00
C ALA A 25 3.28 -12.32 4.31
N VAL A 26 3.42 -13.59 4.68
CA VAL A 26 2.33 -14.44 5.16
C VAL A 26 2.52 -14.63 6.64
N ILE A 27 1.48 -14.37 7.43
CA ILE A 27 1.48 -14.55 8.89
C ILE A 27 0.46 -15.62 9.30
N ASP A 28 0.72 -16.28 10.43
CA ASP A 28 -0.26 -17.14 11.08
C ASP A 28 -1.33 -16.35 11.85
N HIS A 29 -2.24 -17.05 12.53
CA HIS A 29 -3.30 -16.46 13.34
C HIS A 29 -2.81 -15.65 14.55
N THR A 30 -1.55 -15.84 14.99
CA THR A 30 -0.95 -15.10 16.09
C THR A 30 -0.22 -13.84 15.62
N GLY A 31 -0.01 -13.69 14.31
CA GLY A 31 0.78 -12.60 13.73
C GLY A 31 2.21 -12.98 13.39
N THR A 32 2.60 -14.24 13.55
CA THR A 32 3.97 -14.71 13.29
C THR A 32 4.19 -14.93 11.80
N ILE A 33 5.24 -14.32 11.23
CA ILE A 33 5.61 -14.46 9.82
C ILE A 33 6.01 -15.89 9.53
N LEU A 34 5.27 -16.54 8.64
CA LEU A 34 5.55 -17.88 8.13
C LEU A 34 6.43 -17.82 6.88
N ILE A 35 6.12 -16.91 5.95
CA ILE A 35 6.76 -16.82 4.64
C ILE A 35 6.92 -15.35 4.26
N VAL A 36 8.01 -15.03 3.58
CA VAL A 36 8.20 -13.74 2.88
C VAL A 36 8.69 -14.00 1.46
N ASN A 37 8.49 -13.06 0.54
CA ASN A 37 9.01 -13.18 -0.82
C ASN A 37 10.38 -12.50 -1.03
N ALA A 38 10.96 -12.68 -2.22
CA ALA A 38 12.26 -12.12 -2.59
C ALA A 38 12.29 -10.60 -2.50
N ALA A 39 11.24 -9.93 -2.95
CA ALA A 39 11.12 -8.47 -2.89
C ALA A 39 11.14 -7.97 -1.44
N TRP A 40 10.37 -8.59 -0.53
CA TRP A 40 10.39 -8.24 0.89
C TRP A 40 11.79 -8.35 1.49
N ARG A 41 12.50 -9.46 1.22
CA ARG A 41 13.87 -9.66 1.69
C ARG A 41 14.83 -8.60 1.13
N GLN A 42 14.65 -8.20 -0.12
CA GLN A 42 15.47 -7.16 -0.74
C GLN A 42 15.20 -5.78 -0.13
N PHE A 43 13.94 -5.43 0.10
CA PHE A 43 13.55 -4.17 0.73
C PHE A 43 14.09 -4.06 2.16
N ALA A 44 14.01 -5.14 2.94
CA ALA A 44 14.58 -5.19 4.28
C ALA A 44 16.09 -4.95 4.26
N ARG A 45 16.82 -5.54 3.30
CA ARG A 45 18.27 -5.32 3.14
C ARG A 45 18.61 -3.89 2.69
N ALA A 46 17.86 -3.33 1.75
CA ALA A 46 18.14 -2.01 1.17
C ALA A 46 17.93 -0.85 2.17
N ASN A 47 17.00 -0.99 3.11
CA ASN A 47 16.70 0.05 4.11
C ASN A 47 17.66 0.09 5.30
N GLY A 48 18.84 -0.52 5.20
CA GLY A 48 19.86 -0.41 6.24
C GLY A 48 19.46 -1.04 7.58
N LEU A 49 18.58 -2.05 7.55
CA LEU A 49 18.33 -2.95 8.70
C LEU A 49 19.56 -3.84 8.98
N GLU A 50 20.78 -3.31 8.83
CA GLU A 50 22.07 -4.01 8.97
C GLU A 50 22.47 -4.29 10.42
N SER A 51 21.73 -3.79 11.41
CA SER A 51 21.83 -4.36 12.76
C SER A 51 20.99 -5.63 12.81
N ASP A 52 21.57 -6.73 13.31
CA ASP A 52 20.89 -8.02 13.49
C ASP A 52 19.50 -7.87 14.16
N ALA A 53 19.30 -6.83 14.98
CA ALA A 53 18.04 -6.52 15.65
C ALA A 53 16.89 -6.09 14.70
N ALA A 54 17.19 -5.52 13.54
CA ALA A 54 16.20 -4.95 12.63
C ALA A 54 15.83 -5.92 11.49
N LEU A 55 16.77 -6.77 11.06
CA LEU A 55 16.49 -7.98 10.27
C LEU A 55 15.74 -9.05 11.09
N GLN A 56 15.98 -9.13 12.41
CA GLN A 56 15.18 -9.92 13.35
C GLN A 56 13.79 -9.33 13.64
N ALA A 57 13.46 -8.13 13.14
CA ALA A 57 12.14 -7.53 13.35
C ALA A 57 11.15 -7.84 12.21
N VAL A 58 11.58 -8.43 11.09
CA VAL A 58 10.68 -8.64 9.94
C VAL A 58 10.97 -9.91 9.12
N GLY A 59 11.74 -10.83 9.69
CA GLY A 59 12.04 -12.15 9.12
C GLY A 59 11.00 -13.22 9.47
N ILE A 60 11.16 -14.41 8.90
CA ILE A 60 10.35 -15.59 9.25
C ILE A 60 10.54 -15.92 10.74
N GLY A 61 9.44 -16.23 11.43
CA GLY A 61 9.40 -16.50 12.86
C GLY A 61 9.17 -15.28 13.75
N VAL A 62 9.19 -14.08 13.16
CA VAL A 62 8.95 -12.83 13.91
C VAL A 62 7.47 -12.51 13.95
N ASN A 63 6.98 -12.02 15.08
CA ASN A 63 5.60 -11.56 15.19
C ASN A 63 5.45 -10.13 14.62
N TYR A 64 4.86 -10.04 13.43
CA TYR A 64 4.64 -8.77 12.74
C TYR A 64 3.67 -7.85 13.51
N LEU A 65 2.68 -8.42 14.20
CA LEU A 65 1.75 -7.63 15.01
C LEU A 65 2.46 -6.98 16.20
N GLU A 66 3.38 -7.67 16.85
CA GLU A 66 4.18 -7.10 17.94
C GLU A 66 5.06 -5.95 17.45
N VAL A 67 5.62 -6.08 16.24
CA VAL A 67 6.42 -5.02 15.60
C VAL A 67 5.55 -3.79 15.33
N CYS A 68 4.38 -3.97 14.69
CA CYS A 68 3.42 -2.88 14.49
C CYS A 68 2.99 -2.24 15.82
N ARG A 69 2.73 -3.06 16.84
CA ARG A 69 2.34 -2.57 18.17
C ARG A 69 3.45 -1.76 18.84
N ALA A 70 4.70 -2.22 18.75
CA ALA A 70 5.85 -1.51 19.30
C ALA A 70 6.07 -0.16 18.60
N SER A 71 5.92 -0.11 17.28
CA SER A 71 5.97 1.13 16.51
C SER A 71 4.80 2.06 16.83
N ALA A 72 3.59 1.53 17.00
CA ALA A 72 2.42 2.31 17.40
C ALA A 72 2.63 3.00 18.77
N LEU A 73 3.25 2.30 19.73
CA LEU A 73 3.61 2.86 21.04
C LEU A 73 4.67 3.97 20.96
N GLN A 74 5.46 4.01 19.89
CA GLN A 74 6.43 5.08 19.62
C GLN A 74 5.77 6.29 18.91
N GLY A 75 4.46 6.28 18.70
CA GLY A 75 3.70 7.38 18.09
C GLY A 75 3.54 7.30 16.58
N TRP A 76 3.86 6.16 15.96
CA TRP A 76 3.64 5.95 14.52
C TRP A 76 2.17 5.59 14.28
N GLU A 77 1.36 6.56 13.86
CA GLU A 77 -0.09 6.40 13.67
C GLU A 77 -0.41 5.32 12.63
N GLU A 78 0.39 5.24 11.58
CA GLU A 78 0.25 4.25 10.50
C GLU A 78 0.40 2.82 11.05
N ALA A 79 1.30 2.61 12.00
CA ALA A 79 1.52 1.31 12.63
C ALA A 79 0.32 0.89 13.49
N SER A 80 -0.34 1.85 14.15
CA SER A 80 -1.58 1.62 14.90
C SER A 80 -2.73 1.22 13.98
N ALA A 81 -2.90 1.94 12.86
CA ALA A 81 -3.89 1.61 11.85
C ALA A 81 -3.65 0.23 11.21
N ALA A 82 -2.39 -0.10 10.90
CA ALA A 82 -1.99 -1.40 10.37
C ALA A 82 -2.29 -2.54 11.37
N TYR A 83 -1.95 -2.36 12.65
CA TYR A 83 -2.24 -3.34 13.71
C TYR A 83 -3.74 -3.62 13.81
N GLY A 84 -4.56 -2.57 13.93
CA GLY A 84 -6.01 -2.71 14.02
C GLY A 84 -6.62 -3.35 12.76
N GLY A 85 -6.12 -2.96 11.59
CA GLY A 85 -6.50 -3.55 10.30
C GLY A 85 -6.23 -5.04 10.23
N ILE A 86 -5.02 -5.48 10.56
CA ILE A 86 -4.65 -6.91 10.56
C ILE A 86 -5.49 -7.68 11.58
N CYS A 87 -5.64 -7.17 12.81
CA CYS A 87 -6.47 -7.82 13.82
C CYS A 87 -7.92 -8.05 13.34
N SER A 88 -8.51 -7.09 12.62
CA SER A 88 -9.86 -7.23 12.05
C SER A 88 -9.97 -8.31 10.95
N ILE A 89 -8.86 -8.63 10.27
CA ILE A 89 -8.79 -9.74 9.30
C ILE A 89 -8.65 -11.07 10.04
N LEU A 90 -7.76 -11.13 11.03
CA LEU A 90 -7.52 -12.35 11.80
C LEU A 90 -8.72 -12.76 12.67
N SER A 91 -9.51 -11.78 13.16
CA SER A 91 -10.76 -12.05 13.88
C SER A 91 -11.92 -12.46 12.97
N GLY A 92 -11.77 -12.33 11.64
CA GLY A 92 -12.81 -12.61 10.67
C GLY A 92 -13.88 -11.52 10.55
N GLU A 93 -13.68 -10.34 11.15
CA GLU A 93 -14.61 -9.21 11.03
C GLU A 93 -14.62 -8.59 9.62
N ARG A 94 -13.47 -8.63 8.92
CA ARG A 94 -13.31 -8.09 7.57
C ARG A 94 -12.72 -9.12 6.61
N GLY A 95 -13.17 -9.08 5.35
CA GLY A 95 -12.65 -9.94 4.28
C GLY A 95 -11.38 -9.41 3.61
N THR A 96 -11.12 -8.11 3.67
CA THR A 96 -9.88 -7.47 3.17
C THR A 96 -9.74 -6.10 3.85
N PHE A 97 -8.50 -5.70 4.14
CA PHE A 97 -8.15 -4.39 4.68
C PHE A 97 -7.13 -3.74 3.77
N THR A 98 -7.27 -2.43 3.53
CA THR A 98 -6.31 -1.65 2.74
C THR A 98 -6.05 -0.32 3.40
N MET A 99 -4.80 0.15 3.32
CA MET A 99 -4.43 1.51 3.72
C MET A 99 -3.25 2.00 2.91
N GLU A 100 -3.25 3.29 2.60
CA GLU A 100 -2.11 3.96 1.98
C GLU A 100 -1.34 4.74 3.04
N TYR A 101 -0.01 4.67 3.00
CA TYR A 101 0.82 5.31 4.00
C TYR A 101 2.16 5.76 3.42
N PRO A 102 2.75 6.85 3.93
CA PRO A 102 4.10 7.25 3.59
C PRO A 102 5.12 6.35 4.33
N CYS A 103 6.10 5.85 3.60
CA CYS A 103 7.28 5.20 4.18
C CYS A 103 8.41 6.23 4.23
N HIS A 104 8.78 6.65 5.44
CA HIS A 104 9.86 7.58 5.69
C HIS A 104 11.16 6.81 5.93
N GLY A 105 11.78 6.31 4.85
CA GLY A 105 13.13 5.77 4.93
C GLY A 105 14.19 6.87 5.01
N PRO A 106 15.40 6.60 5.53
CA PRO A 106 16.49 7.57 5.57
C PRO A 106 16.95 8.02 4.17
N HIS A 107 16.67 7.24 3.12
CA HIS A 107 17.09 7.51 1.74
C HIS A 107 15.94 7.61 0.71
N GLU A 108 14.72 7.18 1.05
CA GLU A 108 13.58 7.19 0.12
C GLU A 108 12.29 7.63 0.84
N GLN A 109 11.62 8.62 0.25
CA GLN A 109 10.23 8.94 0.54
C GLN A 109 9.37 8.20 -0.47
N GLY A 110 8.69 7.15 -0.03
CA GLY A 110 7.82 6.33 -0.88
C GLY A 110 6.39 6.29 -0.34
N TRP A 111 5.41 6.17 -1.22
CA TRP A 111 4.03 5.89 -0.84
C TRP A 111 3.75 4.42 -1.05
N PHE A 112 3.23 3.76 -0.01
CA PHE A 112 2.90 2.34 -0.06
C PHE A 112 1.41 2.12 0.18
N LEU A 113 0.86 1.18 -0.60
CA LEU A 113 -0.44 0.60 -0.35
C LEU A 113 -0.24 -0.74 0.36
N MET A 114 -0.67 -0.82 1.62
CA MET A 114 -0.79 -2.07 2.36
C MET A 114 -2.14 -2.70 2.05
N THR A 115 -2.13 -3.96 1.65
CA THR A 115 -3.32 -4.81 1.50
C THR A 115 -3.17 -6.03 2.39
N VAL A 116 -4.22 -6.35 3.15
CA VAL A 116 -4.27 -7.53 4.02
C VAL A 116 -5.50 -8.35 3.69
N SER A 117 -5.30 -9.63 3.41
CA SER A 117 -6.37 -10.58 3.09
C SER A 117 -6.21 -11.84 3.95
N PRO A 118 -7.32 -12.47 4.38
CA PRO A 118 -7.26 -13.67 5.20
C PRO A 118 -6.71 -14.84 4.38
N LEU A 119 -5.85 -15.65 5.00
CA LEU A 119 -5.43 -16.92 4.42
C LEU A 119 -6.47 -17.97 4.82
N THR A 120 -7.29 -18.42 3.87
CA THR A 120 -8.41 -19.34 4.12
C THR A 120 -7.98 -20.80 4.23
N ALA A 121 -6.79 -21.14 3.74
CA ALA A 121 -6.22 -22.48 3.84
C ALA A 121 -5.49 -22.67 5.19
N PRO A 122 -5.51 -23.87 5.81
CA PRO A 122 -4.73 -24.18 7.00
C PRO A 122 -3.23 -23.89 6.79
N PRO A 123 -2.50 -23.34 7.78
CA PRO A 123 -2.90 -23.15 9.18
C PRO A 123 -3.78 -21.90 9.45
N GLY A 124 -4.21 -21.19 8.41
CA GLY A 124 -4.93 -19.93 8.52
C GLY A 124 -3.99 -18.74 8.71
N GLY A 125 -4.55 -17.57 9.02
CA GLY A 125 -3.80 -16.33 9.23
C GLY A 125 -4.11 -15.28 8.18
N ALA A 126 -3.11 -14.53 7.73
CA ALA A 126 -3.30 -13.47 6.74
C ALA A 126 -2.09 -13.30 5.81
N VAL A 127 -2.36 -12.79 4.62
CA VAL A 127 -1.36 -12.34 3.64
C VAL A 127 -1.32 -10.83 3.68
N ILE A 128 -0.14 -10.27 3.86
CA ILE A 128 0.16 -8.85 3.88
C ILE A 128 0.97 -8.53 2.63
N ILE A 129 0.53 -7.52 1.88
CA ILE A 129 1.16 -7.08 0.64
C ILE A 129 1.40 -5.58 0.74
N HIS A 130 2.64 -5.14 0.57
CA HIS A 130 2.98 -3.73 0.36
C HIS A 130 3.30 -3.49 -1.11
N THR A 131 2.55 -2.61 -1.74
CA THR A 131 2.76 -2.18 -3.12
C THR A 131 3.25 -0.74 -3.13
N ASP A 132 4.39 -0.48 -3.78
CA ASP A 132 4.84 0.89 -4.03
C ASP A 132 3.88 1.57 -5.02
N ILE A 133 3.25 2.65 -4.57
CA ILE A 133 2.32 3.48 -5.34
C ILE A 133 2.87 4.89 -5.57
N THR A 134 4.17 5.12 -5.34
CA THR A 134 4.81 6.43 -5.45
C THR A 134 4.63 7.04 -6.83
N ALA A 135 4.90 6.27 -7.89
CA ALA A 135 4.73 6.74 -9.27
C ALA A 135 3.28 7.14 -9.57
N ARG A 136 2.31 6.37 -9.06
CA ARG A 136 0.88 6.67 -9.20
C ARG A 136 0.52 7.97 -8.48
N ARG A 137 0.94 8.12 -7.22
CA ARG A 137 0.69 9.32 -6.41
C ARG A 137 1.30 10.57 -7.04
N LEU A 138 2.53 10.48 -7.55
CA LEU A 138 3.18 11.60 -8.25
C LEU A 138 2.45 11.98 -9.53
N ALA A 139 1.94 11.01 -10.29
CA ALA A 139 1.14 11.30 -11.48
C ALA A 139 -0.20 11.97 -11.14
N GLU A 140 -0.88 11.53 -10.08
CA GLU A 140 -2.13 12.15 -9.59
C GLU A 140 -1.90 13.60 -9.14
N ILE A 141 -0.81 13.87 -8.40
CA ILE A 141 -0.44 15.22 -7.97
C ILE A 141 -0.14 16.11 -9.19
N ALA A 142 0.68 15.64 -10.12
CA ALA A 142 1.05 16.39 -11.31
C ALA A 142 -0.17 16.70 -12.21
N LEU A 143 -1.16 15.81 -12.26
CA LEU A 143 -2.41 16.05 -12.96
C LEU A 143 -3.23 17.15 -12.27
N ALA A 144 -3.41 17.05 -10.95
CA ALA A 144 -4.17 18.04 -10.19
C ALA A 144 -3.53 19.44 -10.26
N GLU A 145 -2.21 19.54 -10.21
CA GLU A 145 -1.48 20.80 -10.39
C GLU A 145 -1.72 21.41 -11.77
N ARG A 146 -1.69 20.58 -12.83
CA ARG A 146 -1.98 21.05 -14.19
C ARG A 146 -3.43 21.51 -14.33
N GLU A 147 -4.39 20.77 -13.79
CA GLU A 147 -5.80 21.16 -13.83
C GLU A 147 -6.03 22.49 -13.11
N MET A 148 -5.44 22.67 -11.92
CA MET A 148 -5.51 23.92 -11.18
C MET A 148 -4.85 25.08 -11.93
N GLN A 149 -3.70 24.84 -12.57
CA GLN A 149 -3.01 25.85 -13.37
C GLN A 149 -3.86 26.28 -14.57
N LEU A 150 -4.44 25.34 -15.31
CA LEU A 150 -5.31 25.62 -16.45
C LEU A 150 -6.58 26.35 -16.02
N ALA A 151 -7.21 25.92 -14.91
CA ALA A 151 -8.38 26.59 -14.35
C ALA A 151 -8.07 28.05 -13.96
N GLY A 152 -6.92 28.29 -13.31
CA GLY A 152 -6.47 29.64 -12.96
C GLY A 152 -6.22 30.53 -14.18
N ILE A 153 -5.63 29.98 -15.25
CA ILE A 153 -5.42 30.71 -16.51
C ILE A 153 -6.76 31.09 -17.15
N VAL A 154 -7.72 30.17 -17.23
CA VAL A 154 -9.05 30.43 -17.81
C VAL A 154 -9.82 31.45 -16.96
N GLU A 155 -9.76 31.33 -15.64
CA GLU A 155 -10.50 32.20 -14.72
C GLU A 155 -9.98 33.64 -14.72
N THR A 156 -8.67 33.82 -14.86
CA THR A 156 -8.03 35.15 -14.88
C THR A 156 -7.95 35.79 -16.27
N ALA A 157 -8.37 35.06 -17.32
CA ALA A 157 -8.41 35.60 -18.68
C ALA A 157 -9.36 36.80 -18.76
N MET A 158 -8.93 37.85 -19.49
CA MET A 158 -9.75 39.06 -19.68
C MET A 158 -10.88 38.82 -20.69
N ASP A 159 -10.72 37.87 -21.60
CA ASP A 159 -11.73 37.50 -22.58
C ASP A 159 -12.83 36.67 -21.92
N ALA A 160 -14.09 36.92 -22.33
CA ALA A 160 -15.22 36.11 -21.90
C ALA A 160 -15.12 34.70 -22.51
N ILE A 161 -14.90 33.70 -21.67
CA ILE A 161 -14.81 32.29 -22.06
C ILE A 161 -16.05 31.56 -21.55
N ILE A 162 -16.77 30.90 -22.45
CA ILE A 162 -17.89 30.00 -22.13
C ILE A 162 -17.52 28.60 -22.65
N THR A 163 -17.55 27.60 -21.78
CA THR A 163 -17.29 26.22 -22.13
C THR A 163 -18.61 25.48 -22.33
N VAL A 164 -18.73 24.76 -23.44
CA VAL A 164 -19.90 23.93 -23.76
C VAL A 164 -19.50 22.46 -23.90
N ASN A 165 -20.38 21.54 -23.52
CA ASN A 165 -20.19 20.11 -23.76
C ASN A 165 -20.60 19.72 -25.20
N HIS A 166 -20.48 18.42 -25.53
CA HIS A 166 -20.84 17.88 -26.84
C HIS A 166 -22.33 17.99 -27.18
N ASP A 167 -23.19 18.10 -26.15
CA ASP A 167 -24.63 18.32 -26.28
C ASP A 167 -25.00 19.82 -26.35
N GLN A 168 -24.00 20.70 -26.54
CA GLN A 168 -24.16 22.16 -26.60
C GLN A 168 -24.70 22.81 -25.31
N GLN A 169 -24.61 22.12 -24.19
CA GLN A 169 -24.97 22.68 -22.89
C GLN A 169 -23.76 23.41 -22.31
N ILE A 170 -24.00 24.58 -21.72
CA ILE A 170 -22.96 25.34 -21.02
C ILE A 170 -22.57 24.58 -19.76
N VAL A 171 -21.28 24.29 -19.63
CA VAL A 171 -20.69 23.57 -18.49
C VAL A 171 -19.68 24.42 -17.71
N GLY A 172 -19.39 25.63 -18.18
CA GLY A 172 -18.56 26.59 -17.44
C GLY A 172 -18.52 27.97 -18.08
N TRP A 173 -18.16 28.96 -17.26
CA TRP A 173 -17.86 30.34 -17.68
C TRP A 173 -16.79 30.90 -16.74
N ASN A 174 -15.94 31.79 -17.24
CA ASN A 174 -14.93 32.48 -16.41
C ASN A 174 -15.45 33.81 -15.83
N ALA A 175 -14.66 34.43 -14.95
CA ALA A 175 -15.01 35.73 -14.35
C ALA A 175 -15.30 36.85 -15.37
N ALA A 176 -14.64 36.86 -16.53
CA ALA A 176 -14.89 37.85 -17.57
C ALA A 176 -16.26 37.64 -18.24
N ALA A 177 -16.63 36.40 -18.56
CA ALA A 177 -17.95 36.08 -19.08
C ALA A 177 -19.06 36.43 -18.06
N ALA A 178 -18.86 36.14 -16.78
CA ALA A 178 -19.81 36.49 -15.71
C ALA A 178 -19.99 38.01 -15.49
N ARG A 179 -19.03 38.84 -15.92
CA ARG A 179 -19.17 40.31 -15.90
C ARG A 179 -19.86 40.85 -17.14
N MET A 180 -19.79 40.12 -18.25
CA MET A 180 -20.28 40.57 -19.55
C MET A 180 -21.76 40.21 -19.76
N PHE A 181 -22.20 39.08 -19.25
CA PHE A 181 -23.57 38.56 -19.33
C PHE A 181 -24.25 38.62 -17.97
#